data_AF-A0A5C6EXV6-F1
#
_entry.id   AF-A0A5C6EXV6-F1
#
_cell.length_a   1.000
_cell.length_b   1.000
_cell.length_c   1.000
_cell.angle_alpha   90.00
_cell.angle_beta   90.00
_cell.angle_gamma   90.00
#
_symmetry.space_group_name_H-M   'P 1'
#
loop_
_entity.id
_entity.type
_entity.pdbx_description
1 polymer ?
#
loop_
_entity_poly.entity_id
_entity_poly.type
_entity_poly.pdbx_seq_one_letter_code
_entity_poly.pdbx_strand_id
1 'polypeptide(L)'
;MTVKDVTKELKLDWHTVKALEKEYLQEQLRRNPVAAPRAIGIDEISQRKGHTYRIVVSDLERGKPIWFGGEDRSEASLDMFYHSLGPKKSKKIELAVMDMWKAFEKSTKKNVPQAAILYDKFHVMRHLGDALDKIRKMEYGRLSGKDQSYIKGQKYTLLSNRENLTLDGRKALKKLLRANKRLNTAYALRESFGQLWSYKTEGWARQFFDNWKESLKWQRLV
;
A
#
# COMPACT_ATOMS: atom_id res chain seq x y z
N MET A 1 26.41 1.15 8.00
CA MET A 1 27.16 2.13 8.82
C MET A 1 26.41 3.46 8.74
N THR A 2 26.13 4.11 9.87
CA THR A 2 25.42 5.40 9.85
C THR A 2 26.39 6.54 9.49
N VAL A 3 25.89 7.70 9.06
CA VAL A 3 26.74 8.89 8.83
C VAL A 3 27.54 9.23 10.10
N LYS A 4 26.95 9.03 11.29
CA LYS A 4 27.64 9.24 12.58
C LYS A 4 28.80 8.27 12.79
N ASP A 5 28.64 7.01 12.40
CA ASP A 5 29.71 6.02 12.52
C ASP A 5 30.88 6.38 11.60
N VAL A 6 30.58 6.79 10.35
CA VAL A 6 31.59 7.25 9.38
C VAL A 6 32.33 8.49 9.89
N THR A 7 31.62 9.48 10.46
CA THR A 7 32.26 10.67 11.03
C THR A 7 33.22 10.33 12.16
N LYS A 8 32.86 9.35 13.00
CA LYS A 8 33.66 8.93 14.15
C LYS A 8 34.89 8.13 13.72
N GLU A 9 34.73 7.26 12.74
CA GLU A 9 35.81 6.44 12.18
C GLU A 9 36.83 7.28 11.41
N LEU A 10 36.34 8.14 10.50
CA LEU A 10 37.20 8.94 9.62
C LEU A 10 37.62 10.28 10.22
N LYS A 11 37.14 10.62 11.43
CA LYS A 11 37.38 11.91 12.11
C LYS A 11 37.02 13.12 11.24
N LEU A 12 35.94 13.00 10.49
CA LEU A 12 35.42 14.06 9.61
C LEU A 12 34.19 14.73 10.22
N ASP A 13 34.00 16.00 9.91
CA ASP A 13 32.77 16.71 10.26
C ASP A 13 31.54 16.09 9.56
N TRP A 14 30.41 16.12 10.24
CA TRP A 14 29.17 15.56 9.75
C TRP A 14 28.70 16.18 8.43
N HIS A 15 28.83 17.51 8.27
CA HIS A 15 28.45 18.19 7.04
C HIS A 15 29.37 17.78 5.89
N THR A 16 30.67 17.58 6.14
CA THR A 16 31.63 17.10 5.15
C THR A 16 31.26 15.71 4.65
N VAL A 17 31.02 14.76 5.56
CA VAL A 17 30.60 13.39 5.16
C VAL A 17 29.29 13.44 4.38
N LYS A 18 28.33 14.28 4.81
CA LYS A 18 27.04 14.40 4.11
C LYS A 18 27.16 15.04 2.74
N ALA A 19 28.06 16.01 2.56
CA ALA A 19 28.32 16.63 1.26
C ALA A 19 28.93 15.62 0.29
N LEU A 20 29.95 14.87 0.73
CA LEU A 20 30.57 13.81 -0.07
C LEU A 20 29.58 12.71 -0.46
N GLU A 21 28.71 12.29 0.47
CA GLU A 21 27.65 11.32 0.17
C GLU A 21 26.68 11.86 -0.91
N LYS A 22 26.27 13.12 -0.81
CA LYS A 22 25.39 13.75 -1.81
C LYS A 22 26.06 13.84 -3.18
N GLU A 23 27.33 14.25 -3.24
CA GLU A 23 28.10 14.34 -4.48
C GLU A 23 28.23 12.97 -5.13
N TYR A 24 28.57 11.94 -4.34
CA TYR A 24 28.61 10.56 -4.81
C TYR A 24 27.25 10.10 -5.37
N LEU A 25 26.15 10.36 -4.66
CA LEU A 25 24.81 9.99 -5.11
C LEU A 25 24.41 10.74 -6.39
N GLN A 26 24.75 12.02 -6.52
CA GLN A 26 24.53 12.81 -7.74
C GLN A 26 25.30 12.23 -8.92
N GLU A 27 26.54 11.82 -8.71
CA GLU A 27 27.35 11.17 -9.74
C GLU A 27 26.77 9.80 -10.14
N GLN A 28 26.28 9.02 -9.16
CA GLN A 28 25.58 7.76 -9.45
C GLN A 28 24.33 7.98 -10.30
N LEU A 29 23.53 9.01 -10.00
CA LEU A 29 22.35 9.38 -10.79
C LEU A 29 22.72 9.85 -12.20
N ARG A 30 23.82 10.61 -12.33
CA ARG A 30 24.34 11.06 -13.65
C ARG A 30 24.76 9.88 -14.51
N ARG A 31 25.47 8.91 -13.94
CA ARG A 31 25.93 7.69 -14.64
C ARG A 31 24.81 6.71 -14.97
N ASN A 32 23.74 6.73 -14.19
CA ASN A 32 22.60 5.84 -14.34
C ASN A 32 21.33 6.66 -14.63
N PRO A 33 21.21 7.25 -15.84
CA PRO A 33 20.05 8.06 -16.16
C PRO A 33 18.77 7.23 -16.05
N VAL A 34 17.70 7.86 -15.56
CA VAL A 34 16.39 7.23 -15.42
C VAL A 34 16.00 6.60 -16.76
N ALA A 35 15.85 5.29 -16.76
CA ALA A 35 15.44 4.53 -17.92
C ALA A 35 14.02 4.93 -18.35
N ALA A 36 13.56 4.45 -19.50
CA ALA A 36 12.14 4.55 -19.86
C ALA A 36 11.41 3.32 -19.30
N PRO A 37 10.77 3.39 -18.11
CA PRO A 37 10.08 2.25 -17.55
C PRO A 37 8.83 1.93 -18.38
N ARG A 38 8.51 0.64 -18.55
CA ARG A 38 7.20 0.22 -19.07
C ARG A 38 6.17 0.09 -17.96
N ALA A 39 6.60 -0.30 -16.77
CA ALA A 39 5.76 -0.39 -15.58
C ALA A 39 6.29 0.50 -14.45
N ILE A 40 5.44 1.38 -13.93
CA ILE A 40 5.75 2.25 -12.79
C ILE A 40 4.88 1.94 -11.58
N GLY A 41 5.45 2.10 -10.39
CA GLY A 41 4.75 2.06 -9.11
C GLY A 41 4.73 3.45 -8.51
N ILE A 42 3.56 3.92 -8.08
CA ILE A 42 3.35 5.26 -7.52
C ILE A 42 2.83 5.10 -6.09
N ASP A 43 3.59 5.63 -5.13
CA ASP A 43 3.26 5.55 -3.71
C ASP A 43 3.54 6.87 -3.00
N GLU A 44 3.00 7.04 -1.79
CA GLU A 44 3.26 8.17 -0.92
C GLU A 44 4.16 7.77 0.26
N ILE A 45 5.13 8.64 0.58
CA ILE A 45 5.93 8.52 1.80
C ILE A 45 5.71 9.73 2.69
N SER A 46 5.47 9.47 3.97
CA SER A 46 5.39 10.51 4.98
C SER A 46 6.79 10.87 5.47
N GLN A 47 7.28 12.06 5.13
CA GLN A 47 8.58 12.55 5.58
C GLN A 47 8.59 12.84 7.10
N ARG A 48 7.45 13.28 7.63
CA ARG A 48 7.15 13.41 9.06
C ARG A 48 5.68 13.09 9.26
N LYS A 49 5.36 12.22 10.24
CA LYS A 49 3.97 11.85 10.56
C LYS A 49 3.10 13.12 10.65
N GLY A 50 2.12 13.21 9.75
CA GLY A 50 1.07 14.23 9.80
C GLY A 50 1.32 15.54 9.03
N HIS A 51 2.46 15.75 8.36
CA HIS A 51 2.76 17.09 7.79
C HIS A 51 3.22 17.13 6.33
N THR A 52 4.02 16.17 5.85
CA THR A 52 4.58 16.27 4.48
C THR A 52 4.59 14.91 3.83
N TYR A 53 3.81 14.79 2.75
CA TYR A 53 3.78 13.63 1.88
C TYR A 53 4.66 13.93 0.68
N ARG A 54 5.54 13.01 0.32
CA ARG A 54 6.27 13.03 -0.93
C ARG A 54 5.80 11.86 -1.77
N ILE A 55 5.77 12.04 -3.08
CA ILE A 55 5.45 10.98 -4.01
C ILE A 55 6.76 10.27 -4.37
N VAL A 56 6.71 8.95 -4.35
CA VAL A 56 7.78 8.08 -4.83
C VAL A 56 7.27 7.37 -6.08
N VAL A 57 8.02 7.49 -7.17
CA VAL A 57 7.78 6.70 -8.37
C VAL A 57 8.93 5.73 -8.56
N SER A 58 8.58 4.46 -8.75
CA SER A 58 9.53 3.36 -8.93
C SER A 58 9.34 2.70 -10.28
N ASP A 59 10.45 2.27 -10.89
CA ASP A 59 10.45 1.34 -12.02
C ASP A 59 10.22 -0.07 -11.45
N LEU A 60 9.07 -0.67 -11.78
CA LEU A 60 8.67 -1.98 -11.27
C LEU A 60 9.41 -3.13 -11.95
N GLU A 61 9.90 -2.94 -13.17
CA GLU A 61 10.69 -3.96 -13.88
C GLU A 61 12.09 -4.06 -13.29
N ARG A 62 12.69 -2.92 -12.94
CA ARG A 62 14.04 -2.85 -12.35
C ARG A 62 14.05 -2.89 -10.84
N GLY A 63 12.90 -2.73 -10.18
CA GLY A 63 12.77 -2.69 -8.72
C GLY A 63 13.51 -1.51 -8.09
N LYS A 64 13.49 -0.33 -8.73
CA LYS A 64 14.25 0.85 -8.26
C LYS A 64 13.40 2.11 -8.23
N PRO A 65 13.53 2.98 -7.21
CA PRO A 65 12.95 4.30 -7.25
C PRO A 65 13.61 5.11 -8.36
N ILE A 66 12.80 5.75 -9.20
CA ILE A 66 13.25 6.59 -10.31
C ILE A 66 12.95 8.07 -10.09
N TRP A 67 12.05 8.37 -9.15
CA TRP A 67 11.73 9.75 -8.82
C TRP A 67 11.21 9.86 -7.39
N PHE A 68 11.58 10.97 -6.75
CA PHE A 68 11.14 11.34 -5.41
C PHE A 68 10.88 12.84 -5.43
N GLY A 69 9.64 13.26 -5.15
CA GLY A 69 9.30 14.67 -5.25
C GLY A 69 7.84 14.98 -4.93
N GLY A 70 7.37 16.11 -5.46
CA GLY A 70 6.07 16.68 -5.13
C GLY A 70 6.08 17.35 -3.76
N GLU A 71 5.26 18.38 -3.57
CA GLU A 71 5.09 19.04 -2.27
C GLU A 71 4.04 18.31 -1.41
N ASP A 72 3.21 17.50 -2.07
CA ASP A 72 2.09 16.76 -1.52
C ASP A 72 1.70 15.58 -2.43
N ARG A 73 0.51 15.02 -2.20
CA ARG A 73 -0.11 13.96 -3.01
C ARG A 73 -1.11 14.48 -4.06
N SER A 74 -0.94 15.72 -4.52
CA SER A 74 -1.81 16.33 -5.52
C SER A 74 -1.51 15.83 -6.94
N GLU A 75 -2.43 16.14 -7.85
CA GLU A 75 -2.26 15.90 -9.29
C GLU A 75 -1.05 16.68 -9.82
N ALA A 76 -0.90 17.94 -9.40
CA ALA A 76 0.22 18.81 -9.80
C ALA A 76 1.58 18.25 -9.35
N SER A 77 1.65 17.70 -8.14
CA SER A 77 2.87 17.06 -7.63
C SER A 77 3.27 15.84 -8.47
N LEU A 78 2.32 15.02 -8.93
CA LEU A 78 2.63 13.89 -9.81
C LEU A 78 2.92 14.34 -11.26
N ASP A 79 2.30 15.41 -11.74
CA ASP A 79 2.60 16.01 -13.05
C ASP A 79 4.08 16.41 -13.17
N MET A 80 4.71 16.85 -12.07
CA MET A 80 6.14 17.16 -12.04
C MET A 80 7.01 15.96 -12.43
N PHE A 81 6.63 14.73 -12.01
CA PHE A 81 7.33 13.52 -12.42
C PHE A 81 7.24 13.34 -13.93
N TYR A 82 6.03 13.37 -14.49
CA TYR A 82 5.83 13.16 -15.93
C TYR A 82 6.52 14.23 -16.78
N HIS A 83 6.53 15.48 -16.30
CA HIS A 83 7.28 16.57 -16.93
C HIS A 83 8.79 16.30 -16.91
N SER A 84 9.34 15.89 -15.75
CA SER A 84 10.76 15.58 -15.60
C SER A 84 11.21 14.35 -16.42
N LEU A 85 10.33 13.36 -16.58
CA LEU A 85 10.57 12.16 -17.37
C LEU A 85 10.57 12.47 -18.88
N GLY A 86 9.74 13.44 -19.27
CA GLY A 86 9.62 13.94 -20.63
C GLY A 86 8.72 13.06 -21.53
N PRO A 87 8.10 13.65 -22.55
CA PRO A 87 7.01 13.01 -23.31
C PRO A 87 7.43 11.72 -24.02
N LYS A 88 8.68 11.62 -24.48
CA LYS A 88 9.19 10.42 -25.17
C LYS A 88 9.25 9.19 -24.27
N LYS A 89 9.64 9.37 -23.01
CA LYS A 89 9.73 8.28 -22.03
C LYS A 89 8.37 7.98 -21.41
N SER A 90 7.57 9.01 -21.13
CA SER A 90 6.19 8.84 -20.62
C SER A 90 5.33 8.01 -21.56
N LYS A 91 5.47 8.17 -22.89
CA LYS A 91 4.76 7.35 -23.89
C LYS A 91 5.07 5.85 -23.84
N LYS A 92 6.20 5.45 -23.23
CA LYS A 92 6.60 4.05 -23.08
C LYS A 92 6.00 3.38 -21.85
N ILE A 93 5.40 4.15 -20.96
CA ILE A 93 4.69 3.61 -19.79
C ILE A 93 3.41 2.93 -20.31
N GLU A 94 3.30 1.65 -20.00
CA GLU A 94 2.18 0.77 -20.34
C GLU A 94 1.36 0.40 -19.10
N LEU A 95 1.98 0.42 -17.91
CA LEU A 95 1.33 0.07 -16.65
C LEU A 95 1.73 1.06 -15.55
N ALA A 96 0.72 1.59 -14.85
CA ALA A 96 0.90 2.39 -13.65
C ALA A 96 0.19 1.70 -12.48
N VAL A 97 0.97 1.17 -11.53
CA VAL A 97 0.48 0.60 -10.29
C VAL A 97 0.43 1.69 -9.23
N MET A 98 -0.72 1.93 -8.62
CA MET A 98 -0.90 3.04 -7.67
C MET A 98 -1.94 2.73 -6.60
N ASP A 99 -1.99 3.58 -5.56
CA ASP A 99 -3.14 3.62 -4.64
C ASP A 99 -4.40 4.17 -5.35
N MET A 100 -5.58 3.91 -4.80
CA MET A 100 -6.90 4.38 -5.27
C MET A 100 -7.12 5.88 -5.05
N TRP A 101 -6.04 6.66 -4.95
CA TRP A 101 -6.10 8.10 -4.78
C TRP A 101 -6.43 8.79 -6.11
N LYS A 102 -7.59 9.45 -6.18
CA LYS A 102 -8.12 10.06 -7.41
C LYS A 102 -7.15 11.03 -8.09
N ALA A 103 -6.28 11.72 -7.34
CA ALA A 103 -5.34 12.66 -7.95
C ALA A 103 -4.26 11.95 -8.77
N PHE A 104 -3.81 10.76 -8.33
CA PHE A 104 -2.85 9.96 -9.09
C PHE A 104 -3.49 9.39 -10.35
N GLU A 105 -4.72 8.91 -10.26
CA GLU A 105 -5.48 8.44 -11.41
C GLU A 105 -5.65 9.54 -12.46
N LYS A 106 -6.05 10.75 -12.04
CA LYS A 106 -6.20 11.91 -12.93
C LYS A 106 -4.91 12.31 -13.62
N SER A 107 -3.83 12.51 -12.87
CA SER A 107 -2.52 12.87 -13.43
C SER A 107 -2.01 11.79 -14.37
N THR A 108 -2.18 10.50 -14.03
CA THR A 108 -1.76 9.39 -14.89
C THR A 108 -2.56 9.36 -16.20
N LYS A 109 -3.90 9.45 -16.13
CA LYS A 109 -4.75 9.51 -17.33
C LYS A 109 -4.42 10.72 -18.21
N LYS A 110 -4.04 11.85 -17.61
CA LYS A 110 -3.67 13.07 -18.31
C LYS A 110 -2.32 12.94 -19.03
N ASN A 111 -1.29 12.43 -18.37
CA ASN A 111 0.08 12.44 -18.89
C ASN A 111 0.46 11.17 -19.67
N VAL A 112 -0.15 10.03 -19.34
CA VAL A 112 0.09 8.72 -19.95
C VAL A 112 -1.22 7.98 -20.22
N PRO A 113 -2.11 8.54 -21.07
CA PRO A 113 -3.46 7.99 -21.32
C PRO A 113 -3.45 6.56 -21.88
N GLN A 114 -2.35 6.12 -22.49
CA GLN A 114 -2.17 4.76 -23.00
C GLN A 114 -1.87 3.72 -21.90
N ALA A 115 -1.45 4.16 -20.72
CA ALA A 115 -1.07 3.25 -19.65
C ALA A 115 -2.31 2.68 -18.95
N ALA A 116 -2.29 1.37 -18.72
CA ALA A 116 -3.26 0.73 -17.85
C ALA A 116 -3.00 1.15 -16.39
N ILE A 117 -4.07 1.44 -15.65
CA ILE A 117 -3.99 1.73 -14.22
C ILE A 117 -4.35 0.47 -13.45
N LEU A 118 -3.45 0.03 -12.58
CA LEU A 118 -3.66 -1.11 -11.69
C LEU A 118 -3.61 -0.63 -10.25
N TYR A 119 -4.64 -0.93 -9.48
CA TYR A 119 -4.62 -0.63 -8.04
C TYR A 119 -3.84 -1.68 -7.28
N ASP A 120 -2.94 -1.21 -6.41
CA ASP A 120 -2.09 -2.09 -5.61
C ASP A 120 -2.91 -2.95 -4.63
N LYS A 121 -2.59 -4.25 -4.60
CA LYS A 121 -3.16 -5.25 -3.70
C LYS A 121 -3.12 -4.83 -2.24
N PHE A 122 -2.02 -4.24 -1.78
CA PHE A 122 -1.87 -3.88 -0.37
C PHE A 122 -2.96 -2.90 0.06
N HIS A 123 -3.19 -1.86 -0.73
CA HIS A 123 -4.19 -0.83 -0.48
C HIS A 123 -5.61 -1.41 -0.51
N VAL A 124 -5.93 -2.25 -1.49
CA VAL A 124 -7.24 -2.94 -1.57
C VAL A 124 -7.48 -3.81 -0.33
N MET A 125 -6.49 -4.63 0.07
CA MET A 125 -6.60 -5.49 1.25
C MET A 125 -6.68 -4.67 2.56
N ARG A 126 -6.01 -3.52 2.62
CA ARG A 126 -6.10 -2.58 3.74
C ARG A 126 -7.51 -2.05 3.92
N HIS A 127 -8.21 -1.65 2.85
CA HIS A 127 -9.60 -1.22 2.94
C HIS A 127 -10.54 -2.29 3.50
N LEU A 128 -10.33 -3.56 3.12
CA LEU A 128 -11.08 -4.68 3.72
C LEU A 128 -10.74 -4.89 5.20
N GLY A 129 -9.48 -4.71 5.58
CA GLY A 129 -9.05 -4.68 6.98
C GLY A 129 -9.71 -3.56 7.79
N ASP A 130 -9.79 -2.36 7.22
CA ASP A 130 -10.44 -1.21 7.86
C ASP A 130 -11.95 -1.43 8.00
N ALA A 131 -12.60 -2.02 6.99
CA ALA A 131 -14.02 -2.42 7.07
C ALA A 131 -14.25 -3.46 8.17
N LEU A 132 -13.36 -4.46 8.28
CA LEU A 132 -13.41 -5.45 9.36
C LEU A 132 -13.21 -4.82 10.75
N ASP A 133 -12.29 -3.85 10.90
CA ASP A 133 -12.11 -3.12 12.15
C ASP A 133 -13.33 -2.25 12.51
N LYS A 134 -14.01 -1.66 11.53
CA LYS A 134 -15.29 -0.97 11.75
C LYS A 134 -16.35 -1.92 12.32
N ILE A 135 -16.49 -3.11 11.74
CA ILE A 135 -17.43 -4.14 12.23
C ILE A 135 -17.05 -4.56 13.65
N ARG A 136 -15.77 -4.83 13.91
CA ARG A 136 -15.27 -5.13 15.26
C ARG A 136 -15.65 -4.04 16.27
N LYS A 137 -15.51 -2.75 15.91
CA LYS A 137 -15.89 -1.61 16.78
C LYS A 137 -17.39 -1.55 17.03
N MET A 138 -18.22 -1.78 16.00
CA MET A 138 -19.68 -1.84 16.15
C MET A 138 -20.09 -2.98 17.08
N GLU A 139 -19.51 -4.17 16.89
CA GLU A 139 -19.79 -5.33 17.72
C GLU A 139 -19.31 -5.14 19.17
N TYR A 140 -18.15 -4.50 19.37
CA TYR A 140 -17.68 -4.11 20.71
C TYR A 140 -18.70 -3.21 21.42
N GLY A 141 -19.25 -2.21 20.73
CA GLY A 141 -20.25 -1.29 21.30
C GLY A 141 -21.60 -1.94 21.62
N ARG A 142 -21.93 -3.08 21.00
CA ARG A 142 -23.16 -3.85 21.29
C ARG A 142 -23.04 -4.73 22.53
N LEU A 143 -21.83 -5.03 22.99
CA LEU A 143 -21.58 -5.87 24.15
C LEU A 143 -21.53 -5.04 25.43
N SER A 144 -21.94 -5.63 26.55
CA SER A 144 -21.87 -5.05 27.90
C SER A 144 -21.12 -5.98 28.85
N GLY A 145 -20.41 -5.42 29.83
CA GLY A 145 -19.78 -6.20 30.92
C GLY A 145 -18.72 -7.20 30.44
N LYS A 146 -18.79 -8.44 30.94
CA LYS A 146 -17.77 -9.49 30.73
C LYS A 146 -17.58 -9.88 29.25
N ASP A 147 -18.59 -9.64 28.40
CA ASP A 147 -18.53 -10.02 26.98
C ASP A 147 -17.60 -9.11 26.14
N GLN A 148 -17.37 -7.87 26.59
CA GLN A 148 -16.42 -6.96 25.94
C GLN A 148 -14.97 -7.46 25.99
N SER A 149 -14.64 -8.27 27.01
CA SER A 149 -13.28 -8.81 27.21
C SER A 149 -12.81 -9.68 26.04
N TYR A 150 -13.74 -10.33 25.31
CA TYR A 150 -13.42 -11.19 24.17
C TYR A 150 -12.98 -10.41 22.93
N ILE A 151 -13.46 -9.17 22.76
CA ILE A 151 -13.12 -8.31 21.62
C ILE A 151 -11.97 -7.35 21.96
N LYS A 152 -11.83 -6.99 23.24
CA LYS A 152 -10.74 -6.12 23.72
C LYS A 152 -9.38 -6.78 23.52
N GLY A 153 -8.44 -6.06 22.92
CA GLY A 153 -7.06 -6.55 22.66
C GLY A 153 -6.90 -7.47 21.45
N GLN A 154 -7.99 -7.95 20.83
CA GLN A 154 -7.92 -8.89 19.70
C GLN A 154 -7.81 -8.22 18.31
N LYS A 155 -7.59 -6.91 18.26
CA LYS A 155 -7.50 -6.15 16.99
C LYS A 155 -6.44 -6.75 16.06
N TYR A 156 -5.22 -6.94 16.55
CA TYR A 156 -4.12 -7.46 15.73
C TYR A 156 -4.33 -8.93 15.37
N THR A 157 -4.92 -9.72 16.26
CA THR A 157 -5.30 -11.12 15.96
C THR A 157 -6.29 -11.21 14.80
N LEU A 158 -7.22 -10.26 14.71
CA LEU A 158 -8.24 -10.22 13.66
C LEU A 158 -7.71 -9.67 12.32
N LEU A 159 -6.80 -8.68 12.37
CA LEU A 159 -6.28 -8.01 11.18
C LEU A 159 -5.05 -8.70 10.57
N SER A 160 -4.34 -9.52 11.33
CA SER A 160 -3.21 -10.31 10.82
C SER A 160 -3.69 -11.39 9.86
N ASN A 161 -2.86 -11.68 8.85
CA ASN A 161 -3.06 -12.87 8.02
C ASN A 161 -3.01 -14.12 8.91
N ARG A 162 -3.92 -15.07 8.68
CA ARG A 162 -4.02 -16.29 9.50
C ARG A 162 -2.70 -17.05 9.62
N GLU A 163 -1.91 -17.05 8.56
CA GLU A 163 -0.61 -17.71 8.47
C GLU A 163 0.41 -17.10 9.45
N ASN A 164 0.35 -15.78 9.66
CA ASN A 164 1.24 -15.02 10.53
C ASN A 164 0.84 -15.07 12.02
N LEU A 165 -0.27 -15.71 12.36
CA LEU A 165 -0.72 -15.84 13.75
C LEU A 165 0.02 -16.96 14.48
N THR A 166 0.46 -16.66 15.70
CA THR A 166 0.94 -17.66 16.68
C THR A 166 -0.17 -18.65 17.03
N LEU A 167 0.19 -19.80 17.63
CA LEU A 167 -0.78 -20.80 18.07
C LEU A 167 -1.85 -20.21 19.01
N ASP A 168 -1.43 -19.36 19.95
CA ASP A 168 -2.36 -18.69 20.87
C ASP A 168 -3.21 -17.65 20.17
N GLY A 169 -2.65 -16.91 19.20
CA GLY A 169 -3.41 -16.02 18.32
C GLY A 169 -4.49 -16.76 17.54
N ARG A 170 -4.19 -17.95 16.99
CA ARG A 170 -5.16 -18.79 16.28
C ARG A 170 -6.28 -19.30 17.19
N LYS A 171 -5.94 -19.70 18.43
CA LYS A 171 -6.94 -20.11 19.45
C LYS A 171 -7.85 -18.95 19.84
N ALA A 172 -7.28 -17.78 20.10
CA ALA A 172 -8.02 -16.57 20.45
C ALA A 172 -8.95 -16.14 19.31
N LEU A 173 -8.46 -16.15 18.06
CA LEU A 173 -9.26 -15.89 16.87
C LEU A 173 -10.43 -16.86 16.76
N LYS A 174 -10.18 -18.17 16.88
CA LYS A 174 -11.25 -19.18 16.79
C LYS A 174 -12.34 -18.97 17.85
N LYS A 175 -11.95 -18.59 19.08
CA LYS A 175 -12.89 -18.27 20.16
C LYS A 175 -13.72 -17.03 19.81
N LEU A 176 -13.07 -15.97 19.32
CA LEU A 176 -13.72 -14.72 18.92
C LEU A 176 -14.73 -14.93 17.77
N LEU A 177 -14.33 -15.63 16.71
CA LEU A 177 -15.20 -15.89 15.56
C LEU A 177 -16.37 -16.82 15.91
N ARG A 178 -16.21 -17.73 16.87
CA ARG A 178 -17.34 -18.55 17.38
C ARG A 178 -18.36 -17.72 18.16
N ALA A 179 -17.89 -16.74 18.94
CA ALA A 179 -18.74 -15.90 19.76
C ALA A 179 -19.49 -14.83 18.94
N ASN A 180 -18.97 -14.41 17.78
CA ASN A 180 -19.58 -13.36 16.98
C ASN A 180 -19.75 -13.76 15.50
N LYS A 181 -20.98 -14.15 15.14
CA LYS A 181 -21.34 -14.58 13.78
C LYS A 181 -21.10 -13.48 12.73
N ARG A 182 -21.43 -12.22 13.05
CA ARG A 182 -21.25 -11.09 12.12
C ARG A 182 -19.77 -10.85 11.82
N LEU A 183 -18.94 -10.87 12.87
CA LEU A 183 -17.49 -10.75 12.75
C LEU A 183 -16.87 -11.93 12.02
N ASN A 184 -17.37 -13.14 12.25
CA ASN A 184 -16.95 -14.35 11.53
C ASN A 184 -17.20 -14.24 10.03
N THR A 185 -18.42 -13.84 9.64
CA THR A 185 -18.76 -13.62 8.23
C THR A 185 -17.84 -12.58 7.61
N ALA A 186 -17.65 -11.43 8.26
CA ALA A 186 -16.77 -10.37 7.76
C ALA A 186 -15.31 -10.83 7.62
N TYR A 187 -14.80 -11.60 8.59
CA TYR A 187 -13.46 -12.17 8.56
C TYR A 187 -13.30 -13.15 7.39
N ALA A 188 -14.23 -14.09 7.23
CA ALA A 188 -14.20 -15.06 6.14
C ALA A 188 -14.23 -14.40 4.76
N LEU A 189 -15.04 -13.35 4.59
CA LEU A 189 -15.11 -12.57 3.34
C LEU A 189 -13.80 -11.83 3.04
N ARG A 190 -13.14 -11.25 4.05
CA ARG A 190 -11.83 -10.62 3.87
C ARG A 190 -10.77 -11.64 3.46
N GLU A 191 -10.69 -12.77 4.16
CA GLU A 191 -9.69 -13.79 3.87
C GLU A 191 -9.91 -14.42 2.49
N SER A 192 -11.17 -14.68 2.11
CA SER A 192 -11.47 -15.22 0.78
C SER A 192 -11.10 -14.25 -0.33
N PHE A 193 -11.27 -12.94 -0.14
CA PHE A 193 -10.93 -11.94 -1.15
C PHE A 193 -9.46 -11.98 -1.58
N GLY A 194 -8.55 -12.40 -0.70
CA GLY A 194 -7.15 -12.60 -1.05
C GLY A 194 -6.91 -13.58 -2.20
N GLN A 195 -7.85 -14.51 -2.43
CA GLN A 195 -7.83 -15.46 -3.55
C GLN A 195 -7.97 -14.78 -4.91
N LEU A 196 -8.47 -13.55 -4.98
CA LEU A 196 -8.57 -12.80 -6.25
C LEU A 196 -7.22 -12.76 -7.00
N TRP A 197 -6.11 -12.68 -6.27
CA TRP A 197 -4.76 -12.63 -6.83
C TRP A 197 -4.13 -13.99 -7.10
N SER A 198 -4.77 -15.12 -6.76
CA SER A 198 -4.27 -16.45 -7.13
C SER A 198 -4.78 -16.91 -8.50
N TYR A 199 -5.78 -16.25 -9.06
CA TYR A 199 -6.30 -16.55 -10.39
C TYR A 199 -5.33 -16.11 -11.49
N LYS A 200 -5.11 -17.00 -12.47
CA LYS A 200 -4.20 -16.76 -13.60
C LYS A 200 -4.91 -16.26 -14.86
N THR A 201 -6.25 -16.27 -14.87
CA THR A 201 -7.05 -15.88 -16.03
C THR A 201 -8.08 -14.84 -15.63
N GLU A 202 -8.29 -13.85 -16.48
CA GLU A 202 -9.26 -12.77 -16.26
C GLU A 202 -10.69 -13.28 -16.01
N GLY A 203 -11.15 -14.27 -16.79
CA GLY A 203 -12.50 -14.82 -16.66
C GLY A 203 -12.80 -15.36 -15.26
N TRP A 204 -11.94 -16.24 -14.75
CA TRP A 204 -12.08 -16.79 -13.39
C TRP A 204 -11.95 -15.72 -12.31
N ALA A 205 -11.06 -14.74 -12.47
CA ALA A 205 -10.92 -13.64 -11.51
C ALA A 205 -12.18 -12.76 -11.46
N ARG A 206 -12.78 -12.43 -12.61
CA ARG A 206 -14.04 -11.68 -12.70
C ARG A 206 -15.19 -12.45 -12.07
N GLN A 207 -15.35 -13.73 -12.42
CA GLN A 207 -16.40 -14.57 -11.85
C GLN A 207 -16.26 -14.69 -10.33
N PHE A 208 -15.04 -14.89 -9.81
CA PHE A 208 -14.79 -14.86 -8.38
C PHE A 208 -15.20 -13.53 -7.75
N PHE A 209 -14.79 -12.41 -8.34
CA PHE A 209 -15.13 -11.08 -7.82
C PHE A 209 -16.65 -10.82 -7.81
N ASP A 210 -17.36 -11.23 -8.86
CA ASP A 210 -18.81 -11.11 -8.93
C ASP A 210 -19.50 -11.98 -7.89
N ASN A 211 -19.11 -13.25 -7.75
CA ASN A 211 -19.62 -14.14 -6.70
C ASN A 211 -19.32 -13.58 -5.30
N TRP A 212 -18.13 -13.02 -5.10
CA TRP A 212 -17.75 -12.40 -3.83
C TRP A 212 -18.63 -11.18 -3.53
N LYS A 213 -18.90 -10.31 -4.52
CA LYS A 213 -19.85 -9.18 -4.36
C LYS A 213 -21.26 -9.67 -4.03
N GLU A 214 -21.75 -10.70 -4.69
CA GLU A 214 -23.06 -11.30 -4.39
C GLU A 214 -23.10 -11.84 -2.95
N SER A 215 -22.00 -12.44 -2.47
CA SER A 215 -21.91 -12.95 -1.10
C SER A 215 -21.99 -11.86 -0.01
N LEU A 216 -21.74 -10.59 -0.37
CA LEU A 216 -21.95 -9.44 0.51
C LEU A 216 -23.43 -9.07 0.65
N LYS A 217 -24.26 -9.37 -0.35
CA LYS A 217 -25.69 -9.06 -0.29
C LYS A 217 -26.32 -9.83 0.85
N TRP A 218 -27.27 -9.18 1.53
CA TRP A 218 -28.01 -9.75 2.66
C TRP A 218 -27.18 -10.05 3.91
N GLN A 219 -25.86 -9.86 3.86
CA GLN A 219 -25.02 -9.84 5.05
C GLN A 219 -25.25 -8.49 5.73
N ARG A 220 -25.93 -8.49 6.87
CA ARG A 220 -26.18 -7.29 7.70
C ARG A 220 -24.87 -6.79 8.34
N LEU A 221 -23.83 -6.50 7.55
CA LEU A 221 -22.47 -6.15 7.99
C LEU A 221 -22.30 -4.65 8.25
N VAL A 222 -23.20 -3.83 7.70
CA VAL A 222 -23.35 -2.40 8.03
C VAL A 222 -24.78 -2.20 8.49
#